data_AF-A0A961B304-F1
#
_entry.id   AF-A0A961B304-F1
#
_cell.length_a   1.000
_cell.length_b   1.000
_cell.length_c   1.000
_cell.angle_alpha   90.00
_cell.angle_beta   90.00
_cell.angle_gamma   90.00
#
_symmetry.space_group_name_H-M   'P 1'
#
loop_
_entity.id
_entity.type
_entity.pdbx_description
1 polymer ?
#
loop_
_entity_poly.entity_id
_entity_poly.type
_entity_poly.pdbx_seq_one_letter_code
_entity_poly.pdbx_strand_id
1 'polypeptide(L)'
;MILALAEPDSIRRYSDAPLEAFLEGVRLQGEGYYLVGLDNHTGFLKVDPDGGIVFIHSGPGRGVVEEAPEDAPELAHSRYRVTGKIGGPAGNVNATPPAATRRPG
;
A
#
# COMPACT_ATOMS: atom_id res chain seq x y z
N MET A 1 -7.05 12.52 -2.87
CA MET A 1 -7.89 11.37 -3.26
C MET A 1 -8.05 10.39 -2.11
N ILE A 2 -6.97 9.76 -1.61
CA ILE A 2 -7.04 8.74 -0.55
C ILE A 2 -7.82 9.22 0.69
N LEU A 3 -7.53 10.43 1.17
CA LEU A 3 -8.15 10.98 2.40
C LEU A 3 -9.68 11.17 2.31
N ALA A 4 -10.25 11.20 1.10
CA ALA A 4 -11.67 11.40 0.88
C ALA A 4 -12.45 10.09 0.69
N LEU A 5 -11.76 8.99 0.38
CA LEU A 5 -12.37 7.72 -0.01
C LEU A 5 -12.07 6.57 0.96
N ALA A 6 -10.95 6.64 1.66
CA ALA A 6 -10.55 5.61 2.59
C ALA A 6 -11.22 5.79 3.95
N GLU A 7 -11.42 4.67 4.66
CA GLU A 7 -11.73 4.69 6.08
C GLU A 7 -10.64 5.47 6.83
N PRO A 8 -10.95 6.56 7.57
CA PRO A 8 -9.93 7.44 8.14
C PRO A 8 -8.86 6.73 8.97
N ASP A 9 -9.27 5.73 9.77
CA ASP A 9 -8.40 4.98 10.67
C ASP A 9 -7.52 3.94 9.95
N SER A 10 -7.81 3.65 8.68
CA SER A 10 -6.99 2.78 7.83
C SER A 10 -5.83 3.51 7.15
N ILE A 11 -5.77 4.84 7.25
CA ILE A 11 -4.79 5.62 6.50
C ILE A 11 -3.41 5.48 7.12
N ARG A 12 -2.46 4.91 6.37
CA ARG A 12 -1.06 4.77 6.77
C ARG A 12 -0.15 5.53 5.80
N ARG A 13 0.96 6.04 6.31
CA ARG A 13 2.00 6.76 5.54
C ARG A 13 3.34 6.13 5.80
N TYR A 14 4.10 5.92 4.74
CA TYR A 14 5.42 5.30 4.76
C TYR A 14 6.36 6.24 4.01
N SER A 15 7.45 6.65 4.67
CA SER A 15 8.46 7.54 4.09
C SER A 15 9.82 6.87 4.21
N ASP A 16 10.52 6.75 3.08
CA ASP A 16 11.80 6.05 2.93
C ASP A 16 11.80 4.64 3.55
N ALA A 17 10.63 4.00 3.61
CA ALA A 17 10.47 2.65 4.11
C ALA A 17 10.85 1.63 3.01
N PRO A 18 11.62 0.58 3.34
CA PRO A 18 11.83 -0.56 2.44
C PRO A 18 10.50 -1.16 1.99
N LEU A 19 10.49 -1.75 0.80
CA LEU A 19 9.29 -2.38 0.22
C LEU A 19 8.72 -3.42 1.18
N GLU A 20 9.55 -4.22 1.80
CA GLU A 20 9.16 -5.31 2.70
C GLU A 20 8.44 -4.77 3.95
N ALA A 21 8.98 -3.70 4.56
CA ALA A 21 8.37 -3.05 5.73
C ALA A 21 7.03 -2.39 5.37
N PHE A 22 6.93 -1.83 4.17
CA PHE A 22 5.68 -1.31 3.63
C PHE A 22 4.64 -2.43 3.47
N LEU A 23 5.00 -3.54 2.82
CA LEU A 23 4.10 -4.67 2.59
C LEU A 23 3.67 -5.34 3.89
N GLU A 24 4.58 -5.48 4.86
CA GLU A 24 4.23 -5.95 6.20
C GLU A 24 3.20 -5.03 6.87
N GLY A 25 3.40 -3.72 6.82
CA GLY A 25 2.44 -2.75 7.34
C GLY A 25 1.07 -2.81 6.65
N VAL A 26 1.03 -3.15 5.37
CA VAL A 26 -0.23 -3.38 4.64
C VAL A 26 -0.87 -4.71 5.06
N ARG A 27 -0.11 -5.81 5.17
CA ARG A 27 -0.63 -7.11 5.64
C ARG A 27 -1.24 -7.01 7.04
N LEU A 28 -0.61 -6.25 7.93
CA LEU A 28 -1.08 -6.05 9.30
C LEU A 28 -2.44 -5.30 9.38
N GLN A 29 -2.83 -4.57 8.33
CA GLN A 29 -4.16 -3.95 8.23
C GLN A 29 -5.26 -4.98 7.87
N GLY A 30 -4.85 -6.16 7.40
CA GLY A 30 -5.71 -7.30 7.09
C GLY A 30 -6.15 -7.35 5.62
N GLU A 31 -6.87 -8.41 5.28
CA GLU A 31 -7.48 -8.64 3.96
C GLU A 31 -8.30 -7.44 3.48
N GLY A 32 -8.24 -7.14 2.19
CA GLY A 32 -9.15 -6.18 1.55
C GLY A 32 -8.51 -5.42 0.38
N TYR A 33 -9.21 -4.37 -0.04
CA TYR A 33 -8.77 -3.49 -1.11
C TYR A 33 -8.32 -2.15 -0.53
N TYR A 34 -7.15 -1.71 -0.96
CA TYR A 34 -6.51 -0.48 -0.52
C TYR A 34 -6.22 0.39 -1.71
N LEU A 35 -6.47 1.69 -1.59
CA LEU A 35 -5.95 2.67 -2.52
C LEU A 35 -4.52 3.03 -2.08
N VAL A 36 -3.57 3.00 -3.02
CA VAL A 36 -2.18 3.38 -2.77
C VAL A 36 -1.77 4.58 -3.61
N GLY A 37 -1.19 5.58 -2.96
CA GLY A 37 -0.58 6.75 -3.58
C GLY A 37 0.93 6.69 -3.41
N LEU A 38 1.64 6.95 -4.50
CA LEU A 38 3.10 6.87 -4.62
C LEU A 38 3.67 8.26 -4.94
N ASP A 39 4.98 8.37 -5.14
CA ASP A 39 5.65 9.65 -5.44
C ASP A 39 5.06 10.33 -6.70
N ASN A 40 4.86 9.54 -7.75
CA ASN A 40 4.41 10.00 -9.07
C ASN A 40 3.35 9.07 -9.69
N HIS A 41 2.81 8.14 -8.91
CA HIS A 41 1.92 7.09 -9.40
C HIS A 41 0.84 6.71 -8.38
N THR A 42 -0.16 5.94 -8.81
CA THR A 42 -1.22 5.44 -7.92
C THR A 42 -1.79 4.13 -8.45
N GLY A 43 -2.40 3.36 -7.57
CA GLY A 43 -3.12 2.15 -7.93
C GLY A 43 -3.87 1.58 -6.73
N PHE A 44 -4.14 0.29 -6.79
CA PHE A 44 -4.78 -0.46 -5.73
C PHE A 44 -3.88 -1.59 -5.25
N LEU A 45 -3.95 -1.90 -3.97
CA LEU A 45 -3.44 -3.15 -3.42
C LEU A 45 -4.63 -4.03 -3.05
N LYS A 46 -4.56 -5.29 -3.44
CA LYS A 46 -5.44 -6.34 -2.93
C LYS A 46 -4.64 -7.19 -1.96
N VAL A 47 -5.14 -7.30 -0.74
CA VAL A 47 -4.60 -8.19 0.29
C VAL A 47 -5.55 -9.37 0.40
N ASP A 48 -5.05 -10.56 0.10
CA ASP A 48 -5.80 -11.81 0.18
C ASP A 48 -5.90 -12.32 1.63
N PRO A 49 -6.87 -13.22 1.94
CA PRO A 49 -7.04 -13.77 3.29
C PRO A 49 -5.80 -14.47 3.86
N ASP A 50 -4.93 -15.00 3.00
CA ASP A 50 -3.67 -15.67 3.36
C ASP A 50 -2.48 -14.69 3.48
N GLY A 51 -2.70 -13.39 3.28
CA GLY A 51 -1.67 -12.36 3.33
C GLY A 51 -0.93 -12.14 2.00
N GLY A 52 -1.36 -12.79 0.91
CA GLY A 52 -0.94 -12.46 -0.44
C GLY A 52 -1.23 -10.99 -0.77
N ILE A 53 -0.32 -10.33 -1.50
CA ILE A 53 -0.52 -8.95 -1.95
C ILE A 53 -0.24 -8.89 -3.44
N VAL A 54 -1.17 -8.29 -4.19
CA VAL A 54 -0.97 -7.91 -5.60
C VAL A 54 -1.20 -6.41 -5.76
N PHE A 55 -0.48 -5.81 -6.71
CA PHE A 55 -0.62 -4.43 -7.11
C PHE A 55 -1.39 -4.34 -8.42
N ILE A 56 -2.49 -3.60 -8.40
CA ILE A 56 -3.37 -3.38 -9.56
C ILE A 56 -3.24 -1.92 -9.96
N HIS A 57 -2.68 -1.67 -11.14
CA HIS A 57 -2.52 -0.32 -11.65
C HIS A 57 -2.59 -0.27 -13.18
N SER A 58 -2.77 0.93 -13.71
CA SER A 58 -2.42 1.22 -15.10
C SER A 58 -1.06 1.92 -15.14
N GLY A 59 -0.40 1.92 -16.29
CA GLY A 59 0.89 2.57 -16.48
C GLY A 59 1.06 3.08 -17.90
N PRO A 60 2.07 3.92 -18.18
CA PRO A 60 2.33 4.43 -19.51
C PRO A 60 2.45 3.31 -20.54
N GLY A 61 1.58 3.31 -21.56
CA GLY A 61 1.58 2.30 -22.62
C GLY A 61 1.06 0.92 -22.21
N ARG A 62 0.47 0.77 -21.01
CA ARG A 62 -0.16 -0.47 -20.53
C ARG A 62 -1.61 -0.21 -20.14
N GLY A 63 -2.46 -1.23 -20.34
CA GLY A 63 -3.78 -1.27 -19.75
C GLY A 63 -3.73 -1.45 -18.24
N VAL A 64 -4.86 -1.77 -17.62
CA VAL A 64 -4.87 -2.20 -16.21
C VAL A 64 -4.21 -3.57 -16.12
N VAL A 65 -3.22 -3.69 -15.24
CA VAL A 65 -2.48 -4.92 -14.97
C VAL A 65 -2.56 -5.26 -13.48
N GLU A 66 -2.38 -6.54 -13.18
CA GLU A 66 -2.19 -7.08 -11.83
C GLU A 66 -0.83 -7.77 -11.81
N GLU A 67 0.04 -7.36 -10.89
CA GLU A 67 1.40 -7.90 -10.77
C GLU A 67 1.88 -7.94 -9.31
N ALA A 68 2.93 -8.70 -9.07
CA ALA A 68 3.53 -8.80 -7.74
C ALA A 68 4.17 -7.44 -7.36
N PRO A 69 4.11 -7.02 -6.08
CA PRO A 69 4.67 -5.74 -5.65
C PRO A 69 6.15 -5.53 -6.00
N GLU A 70 6.94 -6.60 -5.98
CA GLU A 70 8.36 -6.64 -6.33
C GLU A 70 8.62 -6.47 -7.83
N ASP A 71 7.67 -6.87 -8.67
CA ASP A 71 7.78 -6.77 -10.13
C ASP A 71 7.35 -5.40 -10.66
N ALA A 72 6.60 -4.62 -9.87
CA ALA A 72 6.10 -3.29 -10.19
C ALA A 72 7.08 -2.17 -9.78
N PRO A 73 7.87 -1.60 -10.71
CA PRO A 73 8.91 -0.62 -10.36
C PRO A 73 8.33 0.66 -9.75
N GLU A 74 7.11 1.05 -10.15
CA GLU A 74 6.42 2.22 -9.61
C GLU A 74 6.19 2.07 -8.10
N LEU A 75 5.81 0.87 -7.64
CA LEU A 75 5.58 0.59 -6.22
C LEU A 75 6.90 0.33 -5.48
N ALA A 76 7.77 -0.50 -6.06
CA ALA A 76 9.02 -0.93 -5.46
C ALA A 76 10.01 0.23 -5.22
N HIS A 77 10.10 1.17 -6.16
CA HIS A 77 11.04 2.30 -6.08
C HIS A 77 10.47 3.57 -5.45
N SER A 78 9.17 3.61 -5.14
CA SER A 78 8.56 4.77 -4.48
C SER A 78 9.18 4.99 -3.10
N ARG A 79 9.64 6.21 -2.81
CA ARG A 79 10.16 6.59 -1.49
C ARG A 79 9.06 7.05 -0.55
N TYR A 80 7.95 7.53 -1.09
CA TYR A 80 6.77 7.87 -0.30
C TYR A 80 5.57 7.02 -0.71
N ARG A 81 4.88 6.43 0.26
CA ARG A 81 3.68 5.62 0.02
C ARG A 81 2.59 5.99 1.03
N VAL A 82 1.37 6.13 0.54
CA VAL A 82 0.18 6.34 1.37
C VAL A 82 -0.84 5.28 1.01
N THR A 83 -1.37 4.58 2.01
CA THR A 83 -2.43 3.59 1.80
C THR A 83 -3.68 3.99 2.56
N GLY A 84 -4.84 3.58 2.05
CA GLY A 84 -6.09 3.62 2.79
C GLY A 84 -7.06 2.55 2.29
N LYS A 85 -7.72 1.85 3.20
CA LYS A 85 -8.66 0.78 2.90
C LYS A 85 -9.96 1.36 2.36
N ILE A 86 -10.48 0.75 1.30
CA ILE A 86 -11.69 1.18 0.59
C ILE A 86 -12.74 0.06 0.46
N GLY A 87 -12.41 -1.16 0.87
CA GLY A 87 -13.33 -2.30 0.86
C GLY A 87 -12.72 -3.57 1.44
N GLY A 88 -13.57 -4.56 1.72
CA GLY A 88 -13.22 -5.81 2.40
C GLY A 88 -13.73 -5.86 3.85
N PRO A 89 -13.40 -6.92 4.60
CA PRO A 89 -13.78 -7.04 6.01
C PRO A 89 -13.13 -5.92 6.85
N ALA A 90 -13.77 -5.50 7.93
CA ALA A 90 -13.23 -4.47 8.83
C ALA A 90 -11.81 -4.85 9.28
N GLY A 91 -10.83 -3.99 8.98
CA GLY A 91 -9.43 -4.23 9.30
C GLY A 91 -9.12 -4.02 10.77
N ASN A 92 -7.99 -4.55 11.24
CA ASN A 92 -7.53 -4.35 12.61
C ASN A 92 -6.89 -2.96 12.75
N VAL A 93 -7.70 -1.93 13.02
CA VAL A 93 -7.29 -0.50 13.02
C VAL A 93 -6.16 -0.16 14.02
N ASN A 94 -5.91 -1.03 14.99
CA ASN A 94 -4.91 -0.84 16.06
C ASN A 94 -3.50 -1.41 15.73
N ALA A 95 -3.30 -2.07 14.58
CA ALA A 95 -1.99 -2.58 14.22
C ALA A 95 -1.05 -1.42 13.82
N THR A 96 -0.18 -1.02 14.75
CA THR A 96 0.85 -0.01 14.49
C THR A 96 1.93 -0.66 13.62
N PRO A 97 2.17 -0.19 12.38
CA PRO A 97 3.26 -0.71 11.58
C PRO A 97 4.60 -0.41 12.26
N PRO A 98 5.64 -1.24 12.06
CA PRO A 98 6.97 -0.97 12.59
C PRO A 98 7.41 0.44 12.18
N ALA A 99 7.94 1.20 13.13
CA ALA A 99 8.40 2.56 12.88
C ALA A 99 9.43 2.53 11.74
N ALA A 100 9.13 3.21 10.63
CA ALA A 100 10.12 3.46 9.59
C ALA A 100 11.30 4.16 10.26
N THR A 101 12.42 3.45 10.37
CA THR A 101 13.63 3.95 10.99
C THR A 101 14.10 5.16 10.19
N ARG A 102 13.87 6.36 10.73
CA ARG A 102 14.56 7.57 10.29
C ARG A 102 16.06 7.28 10.43
N ARG A 103 16.77 7.12 9.31
CA ARG A 103 18.22 7.28 9.34
C ARG A 103 18.51 8.72 9.81
N PRO A 104 19.40 8.93 10.80
CA PRO A 104 19.91 10.27 11.06
C PRO A 104 20.66 10.74 9.82
N GLY A 105 20.49 12.04 9.51
CA GLY A 105 21.03 12.68 8.31
C GLY A 105 22.54 12.82 8.29
#